data_AF-A0AAF0U7B2-F1
#
_entry.id   AF-A0AAF0U7B2-F1
#
_cell.length_a   1.000
_cell.length_b   1.000
_cell.length_c   1.000
_cell.angle_alpha   90.00
_cell.angle_beta   90.00
_cell.angle_gamma   90.00
#
_symmetry.space_group_name_H-M   'P 1'
#
loop_
_entity.id
_entity.type
_entity.pdbx_description
1 polymer ?
#
loop_
_entity_poly.entity_id
_entity_poly.type
_entity_poly.pdbx_seq_one_letter_code
_entity_poly.pdbx_strand_id
1 'polypeptide(L)'
;MLDNVSEYQLSRLAIMASQRLLILQPHNWALRRDHGMMLYYSREYEEAVQELSICMVFAPEEEAEVLEAFVEKLHLLRLESSWKNLERKGRLTVT
;
A
#
# COMPACT_ATOMS: atom_id res chain seq x y z
N MET A 1 -13.24 -9.73 19.39
CA MET A 1 -13.61 -10.24 18.04
C MET A 1 -14.51 -9.24 17.29
N LEU A 2 -15.29 -8.39 17.96
CA LEU A 2 -16.11 -7.34 17.34
C LEU A 2 -15.32 -6.06 16.96
N ASP A 3 -14.20 -5.77 17.63
CA ASP A 3 -13.40 -4.55 17.37
C ASP A 3 -12.64 -4.57 16.03
N ASN A 4 -12.17 -5.74 15.59
CA ASN A 4 -11.41 -5.86 14.34
C ASN A 4 -12.29 -5.61 13.09
N VAL A 5 -13.60 -5.84 13.19
CA VAL A 5 -14.54 -5.67 12.08
C VAL A 5 -14.82 -4.19 11.85
N SER A 6 -14.97 -3.39 12.92
CA SER A 6 -15.16 -1.94 12.78
C SER A 6 -13.90 -1.24 12.27
N GLU A 7 -12.72 -1.66 12.73
CA GLU A 7 -11.43 -1.14 12.28
C GLU A 7 -11.18 -1.42 10.79
N TYR A 8 -11.51 -2.64 10.32
CA TYR A 8 -11.38 -2.98 8.89
C TYR A 8 -12.32 -2.16 7.99
N GLN A 9 -13.56 -1.93 8.42
CA GLN A 9 -14.48 -1.07 7.66
C GLN A 9 -14.00 0.38 7.62
N LEU A 10 -13.47 0.89 8.74
CA LEU A 10 -12.93 2.25 8.82
C LEU A 10 -11.71 2.44 7.89
N SER A 11 -10.80 1.45 7.85
CA SER A 11 -9.65 1.49 6.94
C SER A 11 -10.08 1.53 5.47
N ARG A 12 -11.06 0.69 5.08
CA ARG A 12 -11.60 0.71 3.71
C ARG A 12 -12.26 2.04 3.35
N LEU A 13 -13.03 2.62 4.27
CA LEU A 13 -13.64 3.94 4.08
C LEU A 13 -12.57 5.03 3.92
N ALA A 14 -11.50 4.99 4.70
CA ALA A 14 -10.39 5.94 4.61
C ALA A 14 -9.63 5.83 3.27
N ILE A 15 -9.37 4.61 2.78
CA ILE A 15 -8.76 4.37 1.46
C ILE A 15 -9.67 4.93 0.35
N MET A 16 -10.97 4.67 0.39
CA MET A 16 -11.90 5.19 -0.61
C MET A 16 -12.01 6.72 -0.57
N ALA A 17 -12.00 7.32 0.62
CA ALA A 17 -12.05 8.77 0.78
C ALA A 17 -10.77 9.44 0.24
N SER A 18 -9.59 8.89 0.56
CA SER A 18 -8.31 9.38 0.04
C SER A 18 -8.21 9.22 -1.48
N GLN A 19 -8.71 8.12 -2.06
CA GLN A 19 -8.79 7.95 -3.52
C GLN A 19 -9.63 9.05 -4.19
N ARG A 20 -10.76 9.45 -3.58
CA ARG A 20 -11.57 10.59 -4.07
C ARG A 20 -10.81 11.91 -4.00
N LEU A 21 -10.02 12.13 -2.95
CA LEU A 21 -9.17 13.32 -2.83
C LEU A 21 -8.10 13.36 -3.93
N LEU A 22 -7.52 12.21 -4.31
CA LEU A 22 -6.53 12.13 -5.39
C LEU A 22 -7.12 12.47 -6.76
N ILE A 23 -8.39 12.17 -7.01
CA ILE A 23 -9.08 12.61 -8.23
C ILE A 23 -9.16 14.13 -8.29
N LEU A 24 -9.40 14.78 -7.15
CA LEU A 24 -9.48 16.24 -7.06
C LEU A 24 -8.10 16.92 -7.09
N GLN A 25 -7.06 16.26 -6.56
CA GLN A 25 -5.71 16.81 -6.43
C GLN A 25 -4.64 15.78 -6.86
N PRO A 26 -4.55 15.45 -8.16
CA PRO A 26 -3.70 14.36 -8.64
C PRO A 26 -2.20 14.65 -8.57
N HIS A 27 -1.77 15.89 -8.36
CA HIS A 27 -0.35 16.27 -8.26
C HIS A 27 0.07 16.56 -6.82
N ASN A 28 -0.84 16.40 -5.84
CA ASN A 28 -0.52 16.64 -4.44
C ASN A 28 0.21 15.42 -3.87
N TRP A 29 1.55 15.49 -3.87
CA TRP A 29 2.41 14.40 -3.42
C TRP A 29 2.13 14.00 -1.96
N ALA A 30 1.82 14.95 -1.06
CA ALA A 30 1.54 14.62 0.33
C ALA A 30 0.28 13.74 0.46
N LEU A 31 -0.78 14.05 -0.31
CA LEU A 31 -1.98 13.21 -0.35
C LEU A 31 -1.70 11.83 -0.95
N ARG A 32 -0.86 11.75 -2.00
CA ARG A 32 -0.44 10.48 -2.60
C ARG A 32 0.34 9.62 -1.63
N ARG A 33 1.30 10.22 -0.92
CA ARG A 33 2.07 9.57 0.14
C ARG A 33 1.13 8.99 1.19
N ASP A 34 0.20 9.79 1.71
CA ASP A 34 -0.71 9.35 2.75
C ASP A 34 -1.63 8.22 2.26
N HIS A 35 -2.12 8.28 1.00
CA HIS A 35 -2.90 7.20 0.39
C HIS A 35 -2.08 5.91 0.24
N GLY A 36 -0.85 6.01 -0.28
CA GLY A 36 0.08 4.88 -0.40
C GLY A 36 0.42 4.24 0.95
N MET A 37 0.55 5.06 2.00
CA MET A 37 0.75 4.57 3.37
C MET A 37 -0.48 3.84 3.92
N MET A 38 -1.70 4.30 3.63
CA MET A 38 -2.92 3.58 4.00
C MET A 38 -2.99 2.20 3.33
N LEU A 39 -2.63 2.09 2.05
CA LEU A 39 -2.55 0.82 1.32
C LEU A 39 -1.50 -0.12 1.96
N TYR A 40 -0.33 0.42 2.31
CA TYR A 40 0.70 -0.34 3.02
C TYR A 40 0.20 -0.92 4.35
N TYR A 41 -0.48 -0.12 5.19
CA TYR A 41 -1.03 -0.58 6.46
C TYR A 41 -2.14 -1.63 6.27
N SER A 42 -2.91 -1.53 5.17
CA SER A 42 -3.89 -2.55 4.76
C SER A 42 -3.27 -3.79 4.12
N ARG A 43 -1.94 -3.85 3.99
CA ARG A 43 -1.18 -4.94 3.35
C ARG A 43 -1.47 -5.12 1.85
N GLU A 44 -1.99 -4.08 1.21
CA GLU A 44 -2.17 -3.96 -0.24
C GLU A 44 -0.83 -3.49 -0.85
N TYR A 45 0.19 -4.36 -0.77
CA TYR A 45 1.58 -3.98 -1.07
C TYR A 45 1.82 -3.65 -2.54
N GLU A 46 1.04 -4.22 -3.46
CA GLU A 46 1.17 -3.93 -4.89
C GLU A 46 0.66 -2.52 -5.21
N GLU A 47 -0.52 -2.19 -4.71
CA GLU A 47 -1.15 -0.89 -4.82
C GLU A 47 -0.33 0.18 -4.10
N ALA A 48 0.21 -0.12 -2.92
CA ALA A 48 1.09 0.78 -2.17
C ALA A 48 2.37 1.11 -2.94
N VAL A 49 3.02 0.11 -3.54
CA VAL A 49 4.19 0.33 -4.41
C VAL A 49 3.83 1.25 -5.56
N GLN A 50 2.76 0.96 -6.29
CA GLN A 50 2.36 1.75 -7.45
C GLN A 50 2.08 3.21 -7.08
N GLU A 51 1.31 3.45 -6.03
CA GLU A 51 0.95 4.81 -5.62
C GLU A 51 2.17 5.59 -5.11
N LEU A 52 3.04 4.96 -4.32
CA LEU A 52 4.24 5.63 -3.80
C LEU A 52 5.29 5.87 -4.90
N SER A 53 5.38 5.01 -5.91
CA SER A 53 6.19 5.28 -7.10
C SER A 53 5.68 6.50 -7.87
N ILE A 54 4.36 6.68 -7.99
CA ILE A 54 3.77 7.89 -8.59
C ILE A 54 4.02 9.10 -7.70
N CYS A 55 3.92 8.96 -6.38
CA CYS A 55 4.17 10.03 -5.42
C CYS A 55 5.57 10.66 -5.60
N MET A 56 6.60 9.84 -5.81
CA MET A 56 7.98 10.32 -6.02
C MET A 56 8.11 11.28 -7.20
N VAL A 57 7.30 11.12 -8.25
CA VAL A 57 7.31 12.00 -9.43
C VAL A 57 6.90 13.44 -9.09
N PHE A 58 6.11 13.62 -8.03
CA PHE A 58 5.58 14.92 -7.62
C PHE A 58 6.22 15.46 -6.34
N ALA A 59 7.00 14.65 -5.64
CA ALA A 59 7.63 15.01 -4.38
C ALA A 59 8.91 15.85 -4.61
N PRO A 60 9.31 16.68 -3.63
CA PRO A 60 10.66 17.22 -3.56
C PRO A 60 11.71 16.10 -3.59
N GLU A 61 12.91 16.38 -4.10
CA GLU A 61 13.99 15.40 -4.29
C GLU A 61 14.33 14.68 -2.98
N GLU A 62 14.43 15.42 -1.87
CA GLU A 62 14.79 14.88 -0.55
C GLU A 62 13.72 13.90 -0.03
N GLU A 63 12.44 14.17 -0.31
CA GLU A 63 11.34 13.28 0.06
C GLU A 63 11.26 12.07 -0.89
N ALA A 64 11.60 12.27 -2.16
CA ALA A 64 11.63 11.20 -3.16
C ALA A 64 12.72 10.16 -2.82
N GLU A 65 13.91 10.59 -2.41
CA GLU A 65 14.99 9.67 -1.97
C GLU A 65 14.56 8.81 -0.77
N VAL A 66 13.86 9.40 0.21
CA VAL A 66 13.32 8.66 1.36
C VAL A 66 12.27 7.65 0.91
N LEU A 67 11.39 8.04 -0.02
CA LEU A 67 10.36 7.19 -0.57
C LEU A 67 10.94 6.04 -1.42
N GLU A 68 12.03 6.26 -2.14
CA GLU A 68 12.66 5.25 -2.99
C GLU A 68 13.10 4.03 -2.15
N ALA A 69 13.87 4.27 -1.09
CA ALA A 69 14.29 3.22 -0.17
C ALA A 69 13.10 2.48 0.48
N PHE A 70 12.00 3.20 0.73
CA PHE A 70 10.78 2.60 1.26
C PHE A 70 10.07 1.73 0.22
N VAL A 71 9.96 2.16 -1.03
CA VAL A 71 9.37 1.41 -2.14
C VAL A 71 10.16 0.12 -2.40
N GLU A 72 11.49 0.16 -2.37
CA GLU A 72 12.34 -1.04 -2.47
C GLU A 72 12.00 -2.06 -1.39
N LYS A 73 11.84 -1.62 -0.15
CA LYS A 73 11.42 -2.48 0.97
C LYS A 73 10.01 -3.04 0.75
N LEU A 74 9.08 -2.25 0.21
CA LEU A 74 7.73 -2.73 -0.12
C LEU A 74 7.74 -3.82 -1.19
N HIS A 75 8.61 -3.72 -2.20
CA HIS A 75 8.79 -4.79 -3.19
C HIS A 75 9.20 -6.12 -2.52
N LEU A 76 10.10 -6.08 -1.54
CA LEU A 76 10.48 -7.28 -0.77
C LEU A 76 9.29 -7.84 0.02
N LEU A 77 8.53 -6.99 0.70
CA LEU A 77 7.34 -7.43 1.45
C LEU A 77 6.25 -8.04 0.55
N ARG A 78 6.04 -7.46 -0.63
CA ARG A 78 5.14 -8.02 -1.65
C ARG A 78 5.59 -9.42 -2.03
N LEU A 79 6.87 -9.62 -2.34
CA LEU A 79 7.42 -10.93 -2.67
C LEU A 79 7.21 -11.91 -1.51
N GLU A 80 7.64 -11.57 -0.29
CA GLU A 80 7.45 -12.42 0.89
C GLU A 80 5.99 -12.84 1.10
N SER A 81 5.05 -11.90 0.91
CA SER A 81 3.61 -12.18 1.03
C SER A 81 3.14 -13.17 -0.03
N SER A 82 3.63 -13.04 -1.26
CA SER A 82 3.34 -13.96 -2.37
C SER A 82 3.88 -15.37 -2.10
N TRP A 83 5.13 -15.48 -1.64
CA TRP A 83 5.74 -16.75 -1.26
C TRP A 83 4.96 -17.46 -0.15
N LYS A 84 4.59 -16.74 0.93
CA LYS A 84 3.77 -17.30 2.01
C LYS A 84 2.41 -17.80 1.52
N ASN A 85 1.79 -17.09 0.57
CA ASN A 85 0.54 -17.53 -0.04
C ASN A 85 0.72 -18.78 -0.90
N LEU A 86 1.84 -18.91 -1.62
CA LEU A 86 2.16 -20.09 -2.41
C LEU A 86 2.42 -21.32 -1.52
N GLU A 87 3.17 -21.18 -0.43
CA GLU A 87 3.40 -22.25 0.55
C GLU A 87 2.09 -22.75 1.17
N ARG A 88 1.17 -21.84 1.52
CA ARG A 88 -0.18 -22.20 1.99
C ARG A 88 -0.96 -22.99 0.96
N LYS A 89 -0.81 -22.66 -0.33
CA LYS A 89 -1.49 -23.34 -1.44
C LYS A 89 -0.87 -24.71 -1.74
N GLY A 90 0.45 -24.84 -1.64
CA GLY A 90 1.19 -26.10 -1.86
C GLY A 90 1.02 -27.15 -0.75
N ARG A 91 0.71 -26.74 0.48
CA ARG A 91 0.36 -27.67 1.58
C ARG A 91 -0.98 -28.40 1.39
N LEU A 92 -1.76 -28.08 0.35
CA LEU A 92 -3.04 -28.72 0.04
C LEU A 92 -2.94 -29.84 -1.00
N THR A 93 -1.74 -30.23 -1.44
CA THR A 93 -1.54 -31.36 -2.36
C THR A 93 -0.55 -32.37 -1.79
N VAL A 94 -1.04 -33.24 -0.90
CA VAL A 94 -0.50 -34.59 -0.73
C VAL A 94 -1.70 -35.53 -0.83
N THR A 95 -1.90 -36.09 -2.02
CA THR A 95 -2.81 -37.22 -2.30
C THR A 95 -2.08 -38.16 -3.22
#